data_AF-C6R8R2-F1
#
_entry.id   AF-C6R8R2-F1
#
_cell.length_a   1.000
_cell.length_b   1.000
_cell.length_c   1.000
_cell.angle_alpha   90.00
_cell.angle_beta   90.00
_cell.angle_gamma   90.00
#
_symmetry.space_group_name_H-M   'P 1'
#
loop_
_entity.id
_entity.type
_entity.pdbx_description
1 polymer ?
#
loop_
_entity_poly.entity_id
_entity_poly.type
_entity_poly.pdbx_seq_one_letter_code
_entity_poly.pdbx_strand_id
1 'polypeptide(L)'
;MPCRRPLGAKVACPDKEVWAIDGDGCFQMTNQELTTAALEGFPFKVAVINNGNLGMVRQWQTLFFNENYSNTKLRERDVYTPDFVRLAEALGCEAIRVTCEEEVVPAIERARAINDRPVVLDFIVGEDAQVWPMIGGGASNEEIQYARGLRPLFADNESAAEAPADIDETIQEV
;
A
#
# COMPACT_ATOMS: atom_id res chain seq x y z
N MET A 1 -4.01 8.60 8.48
CA MET A 1 -2.69 9.27 8.38
C MET A 1 -1.62 8.21 8.22
N PRO A 2 -0.98 8.13 7.06
CA PRO A 2 -0.13 7.00 6.70
C PRO A 2 1.20 6.90 7.47
N CYS A 3 1.93 7.99 7.70
CA CYS A 3 3.22 7.96 8.42
C CYS A 3 3.05 8.08 9.95
N ARG A 4 1.93 8.63 10.43
CA ARG A 4 1.67 8.80 11.87
C ARG A 4 1.33 7.48 12.59
N ARG A 5 0.61 6.57 11.93
CA ARG A 5 0.27 5.26 12.50
C ARG A 5 1.49 4.35 12.75
N PRO A 6 2.42 4.15 11.80
CA PRO A 6 3.60 3.33 12.05
C PRO A 6 4.52 3.94 13.11
N LEU A 7 4.63 5.27 13.19
CA LEU A 7 5.34 5.93 14.29
C LEU A 7 4.74 5.53 15.66
N GLY A 8 3.43 5.68 15.84
CA GLY A 8 2.76 5.28 17.08
C GLY A 8 2.89 3.78 17.38
N ALA A 9 2.81 2.92 16.36
CA ALA A 9 3.02 1.48 16.50
C ALA A 9 4.46 1.15 16.93
N LYS A 10 5.46 1.85 16.39
CA LYS A 10 6.87 1.67 16.75
C LYS A 10 7.18 2.15 18.17
N VAL A 11 6.54 3.24 18.60
CA VAL A 11 6.61 3.70 19.99
C VAL A 11 5.99 2.67 20.95
N ALA A 12 4.84 2.09 20.59
CA ALA A 12 4.16 1.12 21.43
C ALA A 12 4.85 -0.26 21.47
N CYS A 13 5.49 -0.67 20.37
CA CYS A 13 6.22 -1.93 20.24
C CYS A 13 7.65 -1.70 19.71
N PRO A 14 8.59 -1.20 20.55
CA PRO A 14 9.94 -0.82 20.10
C PRO A 14 10.72 -1.98 19.47
N ASP A 15 10.55 -3.20 19.97
CA ASP A 15 11.30 -4.37 19.52
C ASP A 15 10.73 -5.00 18.23
N LYS A 16 9.50 -4.62 17.83
CA LYS A 16 8.85 -5.19 16.64
C LYS A 16 9.25 -4.43 15.39
N GLU A 17 9.36 -5.17 14.29
CA GLU A 17 9.48 -4.57 12.98
C GLU A 17 8.12 -3.98 12.56
N VAL A 18 8.12 -2.72 12.13
CA VAL A 18 6.91 -2.00 11.72
C VAL A 18 7.06 -1.60 10.27
N TRP A 19 6.09 -2.04 9.46
CA TRP A 19 5.93 -1.67 8.06
C TRP A 19 4.65 -0.87 7.86
N ALA A 20 4.74 0.22 7.11
CA ALA A 20 3.60 0.91 6.54
C ALA A 20 3.58 0.67 5.03
N ILE A 21 2.48 0.13 4.53
CA ILE A 21 2.21 0.04 3.09
C ILE A 21 1.33 1.23 2.73
N ASP A 22 1.79 2.06 1.80
CA ASP A 22 1.14 3.31 1.47
C ASP A 22 1.05 3.54 -0.04
N GLY A 23 0.08 4.34 -0.48
CA GLY A 23 0.01 4.82 -1.85
C GLY A 23 0.75 6.16 -2.00
N ASP A 24 1.25 6.46 -3.19
CA ASP A 24 1.90 7.74 -3.54
C ASP A 24 1.06 8.97 -3.15
N GLY A 25 -0.25 8.94 -3.42
CA GLY A 25 -1.16 10.04 -3.04
C GLY A 25 -1.37 10.19 -1.53
N CYS A 26 -1.42 9.07 -0.81
CA CYS A 26 -1.58 9.06 0.64
C CYS A 26 -0.29 9.53 1.33
N PHE A 27 0.87 9.06 0.86
CA PHE A 27 2.18 9.41 1.38
C PHE A 27 2.43 10.92 1.32
N GLN A 28 2.02 11.57 0.23
CA GLN A 28 2.13 13.03 0.07
C GLN A 28 1.37 13.81 1.17
N MET A 29 0.32 13.27 1.77
CA MET A 29 -0.47 13.98 2.78
C MET A 29 0.26 14.18 4.12
N THR A 30 1.14 13.24 4.51
CA THR A 30 1.77 13.25 5.83
C THR A 30 3.25 12.84 5.82
N ASN A 31 3.97 13.09 4.72
CA ASN A 31 5.39 12.74 4.61
C ASN A 31 6.27 13.46 5.66
N GLN A 32 5.86 14.64 6.13
CA GLN A 32 6.59 15.42 7.14
C GLN A 32 6.78 14.70 8.48
N GLU A 33 5.95 13.69 8.78
CA GLU A 33 6.07 12.87 10.00
C GLU A 33 7.35 12.02 9.99
N LEU A 34 7.96 11.79 8.82
CA LEU A 34 9.26 11.12 8.71
C LEU A 34 10.37 11.90 9.42
N THR A 35 10.31 13.23 9.42
CA THR A 35 11.26 14.06 10.17
C THR A 35 11.18 13.77 11.67
N THR A 36 9.97 13.65 12.21
CA THR A 36 9.76 13.29 13.62
C THR A 36 10.33 11.90 13.90
N ALA A 37 10.09 10.93 13.02
CA ALA A 37 10.63 9.58 13.17
C ALA A 37 12.17 9.55 13.15
N ALA A 38 12.80 10.33 12.27
CA ALA A 38 14.24 10.43 12.16
C ALA A 38 14.88 11.14 13.38
N LEU A 39 14.26 12.22 13.87
CA LEU A 39 14.74 12.97 15.04
C LEU A 39 14.63 12.18 16.34
N GLU A 40 13.51 11.47 16.53
CA GLU A 40 13.25 10.68 17.74
C GLU A 40 13.87 9.27 17.68
N GLY A 41 14.46 8.88 16.55
CA GLY A 41 15.14 7.60 16.39
C GLY A 41 14.18 6.40 16.36
N PHE A 42 13.04 6.52 15.68
CA PHE A 42 12.07 5.43 15.52
C PHE A 42 12.19 4.76 14.13
N PRO A 43 12.92 3.63 14.01
CA PRO A 43 13.18 2.98 12.73
C PRO A 43 11.98 2.13 12.27
N PHE A 44 11.07 2.74 11.51
CA PHE A 44 10.03 2.02 10.77
C PHE A 44 10.29 2.06 9.26
N LYS A 45 9.68 1.12 8.55
CA LYS A 45 9.83 0.96 7.10
C LYS A 45 8.53 1.41 6.42
N VAL A 46 8.64 2.14 5.32
CA VAL A 46 7.50 2.55 4.49
C VAL A 46 7.69 1.99 3.09
N ALA A 47 6.74 1.20 2.62
CA ALA A 47 6.65 0.75 1.24
C ALA A 47 5.59 1.59 0.52
N VAL A 48 6.03 2.50 -0.34
CA VAL A 48 5.18 3.32 -1.18
C VAL A 48 4.92 2.58 -2.48
N ILE A 49 3.67 2.26 -2.75
CA ILE A 49 3.20 1.68 -4.00
C ILE A 49 2.85 2.84 -4.94
N ASN A 50 3.78 3.15 -5.83
CA ASN A 50 3.73 4.34 -6.67
C ASN A 50 3.23 3.97 -8.08
N ASN A 51 1.93 4.16 -8.29
CA ASN A 51 1.28 4.01 -9.60
C ASN A 51 1.05 5.37 -10.29
N GLY A 52 1.48 6.48 -9.70
CA GLY A 52 1.35 7.84 -10.21
C GLY A 52 -0.08 8.40 -10.22
N ASN A 53 -1.03 7.77 -9.52
CA ASN A 53 -2.45 8.10 -9.57
C ASN A 53 -3.16 7.85 -8.23
N LEU A 54 -4.32 8.49 -8.05
CA LEU A 54 -5.31 8.08 -7.07
C LEU A 54 -6.00 6.77 -7.52
N GLY A 55 -5.27 5.66 -7.42
CA GLY A 55 -5.61 4.38 -8.05
C GLY A 55 -7.03 3.89 -7.80
N MET A 56 -7.53 3.98 -6.57
CA MET A 56 -8.91 3.58 -6.26
C MET A 56 -9.93 4.45 -7.00
N VAL A 57 -9.77 5.78 -6.98
CA VAL A 57 -10.69 6.68 -7.71
C VAL A 57 -10.59 6.46 -9.22
N ARG A 58 -9.37 6.23 -9.74
CA ARG A 58 -9.14 5.90 -11.15
C ARG A 58 -9.85 4.60 -11.53
N GLN A 59 -9.78 3.53 -10.73
CA GLN A 59 -10.49 2.27 -10.98
C GLN A 59 -12.00 2.48 -11.10
N TRP A 60 -12.61 3.28 -10.21
CA TRP A 60 -14.04 3.61 -10.31
C TRP A 60 -14.36 4.43 -11.58
N GLN A 61 -13.51 5.38 -11.95
CA GLN A 61 -13.65 6.18 -13.18
C GLN A 61 -13.55 5.30 -14.44
N THR A 62 -12.64 4.33 -14.46
CA THR A 62 -12.51 3.34 -15.53
C THR A 62 -13.77 2.48 -15.65
N LEU A 63 -14.26 1.93 -14.53
CA LEU A 63 -15.36 0.95 -14.55
C LEU A 63 -16.75 1.57 -14.78
N PHE A 64 -17.01 2.74 -14.21
CA PHE A 64 -18.38 3.30 -14.15
C PHE A 64 -18.55 4.64 -14.87
N PHE A 65 -17.47 5.29 -15.30
CA PHE A 65 -17.50 6.63 -15.90
C PHE A 65 -16.80 6.69 -17.25
N ASN A 66 -16.79 5.59 -18.02
CA ASN A 66 -16.23 5.51 -19.37
C ASN A 66 -14.80 6.06 -19.47
N GLU A 67 -13.94 5.75 -18.49
CA GLU A 67 -12.54 6.21 -18.46
C GLU A 67 -12.39 7.75 -18.43
N ASN A 68 -13.44 8.47 -18.00
CA ASN A 68 -13.38 9.91 -17.81
C ASN A 68 -12.62 10.25 -16.52
N TYR A 69 -11.30 10.34 -16.63
CA TYR A 69 -10.41 10.60 -15.51
C TYR A 69 -10.48 12.07 -15.06
N SER A 70 -11.08 12.31 -13.90
CA SER A 70 -11.20 13.64 -13.31
C SER A 70 -10.26 13.79 -12.11
N ASN A 71 -9.18 14.56 -12.28
CA ASN A 71 -8.23 14.96 -11.24
C ASN A 71 -7.60 13.82 -10.43
N THR A 72 -7.44 12.64 -11.04
CA THR A 72 -6.86 11.45 -10.39
C THR A 72 -5.39 11.24 -10.67
N LYS A 73 -4.83 11.92 -11.68
CA LYS A 73 -3.44 11.79 -12.07
C LYS A 73 -2.55 12.66 -11.20
N LEU A 74 -1.57 12.03 -10.53
CA LEU A 74 -0.62 12.71 -9.63
C LEU A 74 0.71 12.99 -10.31
N ARG A 75 1.01 12.31 -11.42
CA ARG A 75 2.27 12.41 -12.17
C ARG A 75 2.03 12.75 -13.63
N GLU A 76 2.75 13.74 -14.16
CA GLU A 76 2.82 14.01 -15.60
C GLU A 76 3.99 13.23 -16.24
N ARG A 77 3.68 12.14 -16.95
CA ARG A 77 4.65 11.32 -17.72
C ARG A 77 5.88 10.93 -16.88
N ASP A 78 7.01 10.52 -17.46
CA ASP A 78 8.19 9.89 -16.85
C ASP A 78 8.95 10.69 -15.76
N VAL A 79 8.31 11.68 -15.14
CA VAL A 79 8.86 12.50 -14.05
C VAL A 79 8.20 12.11 -12.73
N TYR A 80 9.01 11.61 -11.79
CA TYR A 80 8.57 11.38 -10.40
C TYR A 80 8.51 12.72 -9.67
N THR A 81 7.36 13.38 -9.69
CA THR A 81 7.13 14.64 -8.96
C THR A 81 6.01 14.45 -7.94
N PRO A 82 6.29 14.59 -6.63
CA PRO A 82 7.61 14.76 -6.01
C PRO A 82 8.49 13.49 -6.10
N ASP A 83 9.81 13.67 -6.09
CA ASP A 83 10.76 12.55 -6.02
C ASP A 83 10.85 12.06 -4.58
N PHE A 84 10.15 10.95 -4.27
CA PHE A 84 10.06 10.42 -2.91
C PHE A 84 11.41 9.98 -2.34
N VAL A 85 12.36 9.56 -3.16
CA VAL A 85 13.70 9.18 -2.70
C VAL A 85 14.41 10.39 -2.13
N ARG A 86 14.52 11.46 -2.93
CA ARG A 86 15.17 12.70 -2.51
C ARG A 86 14.45 13.36 -1.34
N LEU A 87 13.12 13.29 -1.33
CA LEU A 87 12.31 13.81 -0.23
C LEU A 87 12.63 13.06 1.07
N ALA A 88 12.61 11.73 1.06
CA ALA A 88 12.88 10.92 2.25
C ALA A 88 14.33 11.11 2.75
N GLU A 89 15.31 11.18 1.85
CA GLU A 89 16.71 11.51 2.20
C GLU A 89 16.82 12.88 2.88
N ALA A 90 16.14 13.90 2.35
CA ALA A 90 16.11 15.23 2.94
C ALA A 90 15.43 15.28 4.33
N LEU A 91 14.52 14.34 4.60
CA LEU A 91 13.84 14.18 5.89
C LEU A 91 14.63 13.31 6.88
N GLY A 92 15.84 12.87 6.53
CA GLY A 92 16.72 12.09 7.42
C GLY A 92 16.50 10.58 7.38
N CYS A 93 15.79 10.07 6.36
CA CYS A 93 15.54 8.64 6.18
C CYS A 93 16.51 8.04 5.14
N GLU A 94 16.68 6.72 5.18
CA GLU A 94 17.20 6.00 4.01
C GLU A 94 16.07 5.88 2.96
N ALA A 95 16.40 6.00 1.68
CA ALA A 95 15.44 5.77 0.61
C ALA A 95 15.97 4.87 -0.51
N ILE A 96 15.09 4.02 -1.04
CA ILE A 96 15.40 3.06 -2.11
C ILE A 96 14.28 3.13 -3.15
N ARG A 97 14.62 3.30 -4.43
CA ARG A 97 13.66 3.15 -5.53
C ARG A 97 13.79 1.78 -6.16
N VAL A 98 12.65 1.16 -6.45
CA VAL A 98 12.53 -0.16 -7.08
C VAL A 98 11.74 0.02 -8.37
N THR A 99 12.34 -0.36 -9.50
CA THR A 99 11.76 -0.17 -10.84
C THR A 99 11.54 -1.46 -11.61
N CYS A 100 12.20 -2.55 -11.22
CA CYS A 100 11.99 -3.87 -11.80
C CYS A 100 11.75 -4.94 -10.72
N GLU A 101 11.25 -6.10 -11.14
CA GLU A 101 10.85 -7.18 -10.23
C GLU A 101 12.05 -7.77 -9.47
N GLU A 102 13.20 -7.87 -10.13
CA GLU A 102 14.43 -8.43 -9.57
C GLU A 102 15.00 -7.58 -8.42
N GLU A 103 14.66 -6.30 -8.36
CA GLU A 103 15.09 -5.36 -7.32
C GLU A 103 14.25 -5.47 -6.04
N VAL A 104 13.06 -6.09 -6.09
CA VAL A 104 12.10 -6.12 -4.98
C VAL A 104 12.66 -6.82 -3.74
N VAL A 105 13.13 -8.06 -3.90
CA VAL A 105 13.64 -8.86 -2.78
C VAL A 105 14.91 -8.21 -2.18
N PRO A 106 15.92 -7.82 -2.99
CA PRO A 106 17.10 -7.11 -2.47
C PRO A 106 16.77 -5.80 -1.73
N ALA A 107 15.80 -5.02 -2.22
CA ALA A 107 15.41 -3.78 -1.58
C ALA A 107 14.77 -4.00 -0.20
N ILE A 108 13.91 -5.02 -0.07
CA ILE A 108 13.29 -5.40 1.21
C ILE A 108 14.37 -5.88 2.20
N GLU A 109 15.31 -6.71 1.75
CA GLU A 109 16.42 -7.18 2.59
C GLU A 109 17.29 -6.03 3.08
N ARG A 110 17.63 -5.08 2.20
CA ARG A 110 18.37 -3.87 2.57
C ARG A 110 17.60 -3.02 3.60
N ALA A 111 16.30 -2.85 3.42
CA ALA A 111 15.47 -2.11 4.37
C ALA A 111 15.38 -2.78 5.74
N ARG A 112 15.37 -4.12 5.80
CA ARG A 112 15.40 -4.90 7.05
C ARG A 112 16.72 -4.78 7.80
N ALA A 113 17.83 -4.67 7.07
CA ALA A 113 19.16 -4.52 7.67
C ALA A 113 19.33 -3.16 8.39
N ILE A 114 18.58 -2.14 7.98
CA ILE A 114 18.66 -0.78 8.52
C ILE A 114 17.69 -0.64 9.69
N ASN A 115 18.24 -0.39 10.88
CA ASN A 115 17.49 -0.27 12.13
C ASN A 115 17.91 0.94 12.98
N ASP A 116 18.74 1.83 12.44
CA ASP A 116 19.18 3.09 13.07
C ASP A 116 18.33 4.30 12.65
N ARG A 117 17.60 4.20 11.53
CA ARG A 117 16.78 5.28 10.97
C ARG A 117 15.56 4.72 10.20
N PRO A 118 14.55 5.55 9.89
CA PRO A 118 13.43 5.12 9.05
C PRO A 118 13.89 4.85 7.60
N VAL A 119 13.20 3.94 6.91
CA VAL A 119 13.50 3.57 5.52
C VAL A 119 12.26 3.73 4.66
N VAL A 120 12.40 4.37 3.50
CA VAL A 120 11.33 4.53 2.51
C VAL A 120 11.69 3.78 1.23
N LEU A 121 10.82 2.87 0.79
CA LEU A 121 10.92 2.14 -0.46
C LEU A 121 9.87 2.68 -1.43
N ASP A 122 10.30 3.19 -2.57
CA ASP A 122 9.44 3.68 -3.65
C ASP A 122 9.34 2.60 -4.74
N PHE A 123 8.26 1.82 -4.71
CA PHE A 123 7.97 0.77 -5.68
C PHE A 123 7.18 1.33 -6.86
N ILE A 124 7.82 1.39 -8.02
CA ILE A 124 7.15 1.84 -9.24
C ILE A 124 6.32 0.70 -9.82
N VAL A 125 5.01 0.90 -9.90
CA VAL A 125 4.07 -0.09 -10.44
C VAL A 125 3.28 0.47 -11.62
N GLY A 126 2.62 -0.41 -12.38
CA GLY A 126 1.81 -0.02 -13.54
C GLY A 126 0.65 0.91 -13.16
N GLU A 127 0.42 1.95 -13.97
CA GLU A 127 -0.61 2.97 -13.70
C GLU A 127 -2.06 2.45 -13.79
N ASP A 128 -2.27 1.36 -14.54
CA ASP A 128 -3.58 0.75 -14.78
C ASP A 128 -3.82 -0.50 -13.91
N ALA A 129 -3.02 -0.69 -12.86
CA ALA A 129 -3.24 -1.77 -11.91
C ALA A 129 -4.60 -1.59 -11.21
N GLN A 130 -5.45 -2.61 -11.32
CA GLN A 130 -6.78 -2.65 -10.71
C GLN A 130 -6.85 -3.74 -9.64
N VAL A 131 -7.62 -3.48 -8.60
CA VAL A 131 -7.86 -4.45 -7.52
C VAL A 131 -9.00 -5.38 -7.91
N TRP A 132 -8.71 -6.68 -7.95
CA TRP A 132 -9.66 -7.75 -8.22
C TRP A 132 -9.48 -8.89 -7.21
N PRO A 133 -10.52 -9.66 -6.87
CA PRO A 133 -11.91 -9.51 -7.32
C PRO A 133 -12.61 -8.30 -6.68
N MET A 134 -13.72 -7.84 -7.26
CA MET A 134 -14.47 -6.67 -6.79
C MET A 134 -15.98 -6.94 -6.81
N ILE A 135 -16.68 -6.50 -5.77
CA ILE A 135 -18.15 -6.41 -5.74
C ILE A 135 -18.52 -4.93 -5.84
N GLY A 136 -19.38 -4.58 -6.80
CA GLY A 136 -19.84 -3.21 -7.00
C GLY A 136 -20.70 -2.72 -5.83
N GLY A 137 -20.71 -1.40 -5.60
CA GLY A 137 -21.57 -0.82 -4.56
C GLY A 137 -23.05 -1.14 -4.82
N GLY A 138 -23.69 -1.86 -3.89
CA GLY A 138 -25.09 -2.29 -4.00
C GLY A 138 -25.32 -3.62 -4.72
N ALA A 139 -24.27 -4.32 -5.15
CA ALA A 139 -24.35 -5.66 -5.73
C ALA A 139 -24.33 -6.76 -4.64
N SER A 140 -24.86 -7.94 -4.97
CA SER A 140 -24.77 -9.13 -4.10
C SER A 140 -23.35 -9.72 -4.11
N ASN A 141 -22.97 -10.44 -3.06
CA ASN A 141 -21.70 -11.17 -3.02
C ASN A 141 -21.59 -12.23 -4.13
N GLU A 142 -22.72 -12.74 -4.61
CA GLU A 142 -22.78 -13.69 -5.74
C GLU A 142 -22.38 -13.03 -7.08
N GLU A 143 -22.47 -11.71 -7.18
CA GLU A 143 -22.20 -10.92 -8.39
C GLU A 143 -20.74 -10.44 -8.46
N ILE A 144 -19.85 -11.18 -7.80
CA ILE A 144 -18.42 -10.87 -7.75
C ILE A 144 -17.81 -10.82 -9.16
N GLN A 145 -17.12 -9.72 -9.44
CA GLN A 145 -16.45 -9.51 -10.72
C GLN A 145 -14.97 -9.89 -10.60
N TYR A 146 -14.48 -10.62 -11.60
CA TYR A 146 -13.07 -10.99 -11.73
C TYR A 146 -12.42 -10.23 -12.88
N ALA A 147 -11.10 -10.00 -12.77
CA ALA A 147 -10.31 -9.41 -13.85
C ALA A 147 -10.48 -10.22 -15.14
N ARG A 148 -10.56 -9.54 -16.30
CA ARG A 148 -10.62 -10.21 -17.62
C ARG A 148 -9.40 -11.12 -17.78
N GLY A 149 -9.62 -12.44 -17.74
CA GLY A 149 -8.58 -13.46 -17.97
C GLY A 149 -8.05 -14.19 -16.73
N LEU A 150 -8.47 -13.82 -15.51
CA LEU A 150 -8.18 -14.61 -14.31
C LEU A 150 -9.38 -15.51 -14.00
N ARG A 151 -9.27 -16.79 -14.33
CA ARG A 151 -10.21 -17.81 -13.87
C ARG A 151 -10.09 -17.88 -12.33
N PRO A 152 -11.18 -17.78 -11.56
CA PRO A 152 -11.13 -18.07 -10.13
C PRO A 152 -10.63 -19.49 -9.92
N LEU A 153 -9.66 -19.68 -9.02
CA LEU A 153 -9.20 -20.99 -8.57
C LEU A 153 -10.29 -21.63 -7.70
N PHE A 154 -11.42 -22.00 -8.30
CA PHE A 154 -12.42 -22.87 -7.68
C PHE A 154 -12.04 -24.32 -7.97
N ALA A 155 -10.88 -24.76 -7.45
CA ALA A 155 -10.61 -26.20 -7.37
C ALA A 155 -11.25 -26.82 -6.12
N ASP A 156 -11.46 -26.02 -5.07
CA ASP A 156 -12.10 -26.46 -3.84
C ASP A 156 -13.27 -25.53 -3.51
N ASN A 157 -14.45 -26.13 -3.32
CA ASN A 157 -15.69 -25.44 -2.95
C ASN A 157 -15.68 -25.09 -1.45
N GLU A 158 -14.62 -24.44 -0.98
CA GLU A 158 -14.51 -23.90 0.38
C GLU A 158 -14.46 -22.37 0.29
N SER A 159 -15.57 -21.76 0.67
CA SER A 159 -15.62 -20.34 0.99
C SER A 159 -14.59 -20.07 2.11
N ALA A 160 -13.67 -19.12 1.90
CA ALA A 160 -12.75 -18.65 2.93
C ALA A 160 -13.46 -17.86 4.07
N ALA A 161 -14.77 -17.74 4.02
CA ALA A 161 -15.59 -17.39 5.16
C ALA A 161 -16.08 -18.70 5.81
N GLU A 162 -15.66 -18.94 7.05
CA GLU A 162 -16.29 -19.91 7.95
C GLU A 162 -17.81 -19.71 7.91
N ALA A 163 -18.55 -20.81 7.96
CA ALA A 163 -20.01 -20.72 7.99
C ALA A 163 -20.41 -19.86 9.21
N PRO A 164 -21.44 -18.99 9.10
CA PRO A 164 -21.86 -18.13 10.22
C PRO A 164 -22.18 -18.87 11.53
N ALA A 165 -22.37 -20.20 11.46
CA ALA A 165 -22.57 -21.06 12.62
C ALA A 165 -21.31 -21.22 13.49
N ASP A 166 -20.11 -21.12 12.91
CA ASP A 166 -18.84 -21.39 13.61
C ASP A 166 -18.27 -20.12 14.31
N ILE A 167 -18.82 -18.94 13.99
CA ILE A 167 -18.43 -17.65 14.59
C ILE A 167 -18.99 -17.50 16.02
N ASP A 168 -20.12 -18.16 16.34
CA ASP A 168 -20.75 -18.04 17.66
C ASP A 168 -19.99 -18.82 18.74
N GLU A 169 -19.26 -19.88 18.36
CA GLU A 169 -18.44 -20.66 19.30
C GLU A 169 -17.17 -19.90 19.73
N THR A 170 -16.59 -19.07 18.84
CA THR A 170 -15.36 -18.33 19.15
C THR A 170 -15.58 -17.11 20.06
N ILE A 171 -16.81 -16.65 20.24
CA ILE A 171 -17.16 -15.53 21.12
C ILE A 171 -17.40 -15.99 22.57
N GLN A 172 -17.61 -17.29 22.81
CA GLN A 172 -17.89 -17.83 24.15
C GLN A 172 -16.64 -18.24 24.96
N GLU A 173 -15.43 -18.18 24.38
CA GLU A 173 -14.17 -18.52 25.07
C GLU A 173 -13.24 -17.32 25.38
N VAL A 174 -13.78 -16.10 25.50
CA VAL A 174 -13.04 -14.93 26.04
C VAL A 174 -13.74 -14.32 27.25
#